data_AF-A0A168E239-F1
#
_entry.id   AF-A0A168E239-F1
#
_cell.length_a   1.000
_cell.length_b   1.000
_cell.length_c   1.000
_cell.angle_alpha   90.00
_cell.angle_beta   90.00
_cell.angle_gamma   90.00
#
_symmetry.space_group_name_H-M   'P 1'
#
loop_
_entity.id
_entity.type
_entity.pdbx_description
1 polymer ?
#
loop_
_entity_poly.entity_id
_entity_poly.type
_entity_poly.pdbx_seq_one_letter_code
_entity_poly.pdbx_strand_id
1 'polypeptide(L)'
;MIEKQYEKVNVCKLQDELIAAGLLAGSFTTFEVGEDVAQIQFPDDVDLELVESVVEKHDKTPLPPPKTDLELAQETINYLGTQLFETQTQLFETQVQSMQIEQDKNSLGSQLFDLQTQLMMKGVI
;
A
#
# COMPACT_ATOMS: atom_id res chain seq x y z
N MET A 1 -18.68 -35.91 -17.22
CA MET A 1 -18.53 -34.47 -16.93
C MET A 1 -19.86 -33.92 -16.46
N ILE A 2 -19.84 -33.12 -15.40
CA ILE A 2 -21.02 -32.49 -14.78
C ILE A 2 -21.02 -31.01 -15.15
N GLU A 3 -22.15 -30.50 -15.62
CA GLU A 3 -22.34 -29.08 -15.94
C GLU A 3 -23.31 -28.44 -14.95
N LYS A 4 -22.92 -27.30 -14.37
CA LYS A 4 -23.77 -26.48 -13.52
C LYS A 4 -23.74 -25.03 -14.01
N GLN A 5 -24.91 -24.38 -13.95
CA GLN A 5 -25.07 -22.97 -14.26
C GLN A 5 -25.40 -22.21 -12.97
N TYR A 6 -24.76 -21.07 -12.79
CA TYR A 6 -24.90 -20.21 -11.63
C TYR A 6 -25.21 -18.79 -12.10
N GLU A 7 -26.23 -18.18 -11.51
CA GLU A 7 -26.63 -16.80 -11.80
C GLU A 7 -26.06 -15.82 -10.78
N LYS A 8 -25.68 -14.62 -11.26
CA LYS A 8 -25.12 -13.50 -10.47
C LYS A 8 -23.87 -13.91 -9.70
N VAL A 9 -22.93 -14.54 -10.38
CA VAL A 9 -21.66 -14.99 -9.80
C VAL A 9 -20.51 -14.38 -10.57
N ASN A 10 -19.51 -13.87 -9.85
CA ASN A 10 -18.29 -13.40 -10.47
C ASN A 10 -17.39 -14.62 -10.74
N VAL A 11 -17.13 -14.92 -12.01
CA VAL A 11 -16.44 -16.16 -12.41
C VAL A 11 -15.04 -16.28 -11.83
N CYS A 12 -14.25 -15.21 -11.91
CA CYS A 12 -12.88 -15.20 -11.37
C CYS A 12 -12.89 -15.41 -9.86
N LYS A 13 -13.78 -14.71 -9.14
CA LYS A 13 -13.88 -14.83 -7.68
C LYS A 13 -14.39 -16.22 -7.25
N LEU A 14 -15.40 -16.76 -7.94
CA LEU A 14 -15.92 -18.10 -7.65
C LEU A 14 -14.85 -19.18 -7.93
N GLN A 15 -14.06 -19.01 -8.98
CA GLN A 15 -12.91 -19.87 -9.28
C GLN A 15 -11.87 -19.83 -8.16
N ASP A 16 -11.49 -18.64 -7.67
CA ASP A 16 -10.56 -18.47 -6.56
C ASP A 16 -11.09 -19.09 -5.26
N GLU A 17 -12.38 -18.92 -4.97
CA GLU A 17 -13.04 -19.49 -3.79
C GLU A 17 -13.11 -21.03 -3.85
N LEU A 18 -13.36 -21.61 -5.03
CA LEU A 18 -13.33 -23.06 -5.25
C LEU A 18 -11.92 -23.62 -5.08
N ILE A 19 -10.90 -22.92 -5.57
CA ILE A 19 -9.49 -23.30 -5.36
C ILE A 19 -9.13 -23.22 -3.87
N ALA A 20 -9.53 -22.15 -3.19
CA ALA A 20 -9.30 -21.97 -1.76
C ALA A 20 -10.02 -23.03 -0.91
N ALA A 21 -11.17 -23.52 -1.36
CA ALA A 21 -11.91 -24.61 -0.73
C ALA A 21 -11.29 -25.99 -0.94
N GLY A 22 -10.27 -26.11 -1.80
CA GLY A 22 -9.50 -27.33 -2.01
C GLY A 22 -9.69 -28.00 -3.37
N LEU A 23 -10.43 -27.40 -4.31
CA LEU A 23 -10.44 -27.89 -5.69
C LEU A 23 -9.12 -27.55 -6.39
N LEU A 24 -8.59 -28.50 -7.15
CA LEU A 24 -7.35 -28.29 -7.90
C LEU A 24 -7.56 -27.31 -9.07
N ALA A 25 -6.72 -26.29 -9.15
CA ALA A 25 -6.69 -25.40 -10.31
C ALA A 25 -6.43 -26.22 -11.59
N GLY A 26 -7.36 -26.17 -12.53
CA GLY A 26 -7.31 -26.91 -13.79
C GLY A 26 -8.08 -28.23 -13.81
N SER A 27 -8.68 -28.67 -12.69
CA SER A 27 -9.62 -29.80 -12.72
C SER A 27 -11.00 -29.41 -13.23
N PHE A 28 -11.36 -28.13 -13.18
CA PHE A 28 -12.64 -27.60 -13.64
C PHE A 28 -12.45 -26.41 -14.59
N THR A 29 -13.45 -26.16 -15.42
CA THR A 29 -13.46 -25.07 -16.40
C THR A 29 -14.64 -24.15 -16.13
N THR A 30 -14.38 -22.85 -16.04
CA THR A 30 -15.40 -21.82 -15.79
C THR A 30 -15.51 -20.88 -16.99
N PHE A 31 -16.73 -20.61 -17.45
CA PHE A 31 -17.00 -19.71 -18.57
C PHE A 31 -18.18 -18.79 -18.25
N GLU A 32 -18.12 -17.54 -18.67
CA GLU A 32 -19.29 -16.65 -18.71
C GLU A 32 -20.12 -16.93 -19.96
N VAL A 33 -21.40 -17.23 -19.77
CA VAL A 33 -22.36 -17.57 -20.85
C VAL A 33 -23.40 -16.46 -21.05
N GLY A 34 -23.25 -15.32 -20.37
CA GLY A 34 -24.13 -14.17 -20.47
C GLY A 34 -23.76 -13.07 -19.47
N GLU A 35 -24.61 -12.06 -19.35
CA GLU A 35 -24.35 -10.84 -18.55
C GLU A 35 -24.31 -11.08 -17.03
N ASP A 36 -24.67 -12.28 -16.56
CA ASP A 36 -24.65 -12.67 -15.14
C ASP A 36 -24.67 -14.21 -14.96
N VAL A 37 -24.29 -14.98 -15.99
CA VAL A 37 -24.40 -16.44 -15.95
C VAL A 37 -23.02 -17.07 -16.08
N ALA A 38 -22.58 -17.74 -15.04
CA ALA A 38 -21.40 -18.60 -15.10
C ALA A 38 -21.83 -20.04 -15.36
N GLN A 39 -21.17 -20.68 -16.31
CA GLN A 39 -21.23 -22.12 -16.47
C GLN A 39 -19.91 -22.71 -15.99
N ILE A 40 -20.02 -23.73 -15.13
CA ILE A 40 -18.86 -24.46 -14.62
C ILE A 40 -18.99 -25.92 -15.01
N GLN A 41 -17.92 -26.44 -15.62
CA GLN A 41 -17.73 -27.83 -15.97
C GLN A 41 -16.83 -28.49 -14.95
N PHE A 42 -17.36 -29.52 -14.29
CA PHE A 42 -16.64 -30.34 -13.32
C PHE A 42 -16.41 -31.76 -13.87
N PRO A 43 -15.31 -32.42 -13.50
CA PRO A 43 -15.09 -33.83 -13.76
C PRO A 43 -15.98 -34.67 -12.83
N ASP A 44 -16.19 -35.94 -13.20
CA ASP A 44 -17.16 -36.82 -12.52
C ASP A 44 -16.77 -37.22 -11.09
N ASP A 45 -15.53 -36.93 -10.68
CA ASP A 45 -14.93 -37.22 -9.38
C ASP A 45 -14.90 -36.01 -8.42
N VAL A 46 -15.54 -34.88 -8.79
CA VAL A 46 -15.62 -33.70 -7.92
C VAL A 46 -16.60 -33.89 -6.76
N ASP A 47 -16.20 -33.41 -5.60
CA ASP A 47 -17.05 -33.29 -4.42
C ASP A 47 -18.10 -32.18 -4.63
N LEU A 48 -19.32 -32.60 -5.00
CA LEU A 48 -20.43 -31.70 -5.26
C LEU A 48 -20.97 -31.02 -4.00
N GLU A 49 -20.84 -31.63 -2.82
CA GLU A 49 -21.27 -31.00 -1.55
C GLU A 49 -20.38 -29.80 -1.24
N LEU A 50 -19.07 -29.95 -1.47
CA LEU A 50 -18.12 -28.84 -1.32
C LEU A 50 -18.46 -27.69 -2.28
N VAL A 51 -18.69 -28.00 -3.55
CA VAL A 51 -19.03 -26.99 -4.57
C VAL A 51 -20.30 -26.23 -4.20
N GLU A 52 -21.36 -26.92 -3.79
CA GLU A 52 -22.61 -26.28 -3.39
C GLU A 52 -22.43 -25.39 -2.15
N SER A 53 -21.60 -25.81 -1.18
CA SER A 53 -21.29 -25.00 0.01
C SER A 53 -20.49 -23.73 -0.29
N VAL A 54 -19.60 -23.77 -1.29
CA VAL A 54 -18.81 -22.60 -1.74
C VAL A 54 -19.70 -21.64 -2.50
N VAL A 55 -20.54 -22.15 -3.39
CA VAL A 55 -21.50 -21.34 -4.15
C VAL A 55 -22.51 -20.66 -3.23
N GLU A 56 -22.99 -21.33 -2.18
CA GLU A 56 -23.93 -20.75 -1.22
C GLU A 56 -23.30 -19.60 -0.42
N LYS A 57 -22.00 -19.68 -0.14
CA LYS A 57 -21.23 -18.64 0.55
C LYS A 57 -20.64 -17.58 -0.39
N HIS A 58 -20.76 -17.77 -1.70
CA HIS A 58 -20.16 -16.89 -2.68
C HIS A 58 -20.71 -15.47 -2.53
N ASP A 59 -19.80 -14.52 -2.32
CA ASP A 59 -20.17 -13.12 -2.30
C ASP A 59 -20.32 -12.61 -3.74
N LYS A 60 -21.59 -12.40 -4.12
CA LYS A 60 -22.02 -11.97 -5.45
C LYS A 60 -21.65 -10.53 -5.78
N THR A 61 -21.07 -9.79 -4.83
CA THR A 61 -20.61 -8.42 -5.07
C THR A 61 -19.52 -8.43 -6.14
N PRO A 62 -19.69 -7.71 -7.26
CA PRO A 62 -18.66 -7.59 -8.28
C PRO A 62 -17.36 -7.07 -7.66
N LEU A 63 -16.23 -7.60 -8.13
CA LEU A 63 -14.94 -7.01 -7.77
C LEU A 63 -14.92 -5.56 -8.26
N PRO A 64 -14.42 -4.61 -7.46
CA PRO A 64 -14.22 -3.25 -7.94
C PRO A 64 -13.33 -3.31 -9.18
N PRO A 65 -13.58 -2.46 -10.19
CA PRO A 65 -12.76 -2.42 -11.38
C PRO A 65 -11.30 -2.19 -10.96
N PRO A 66 -10.33 -2.85 -11.61
CA PRO A 66 -8.93 -2.56 -11.36
C PRO A 66 -8.68 -1.07 -11.59
N LYS A 67 -7.85 -0.46 -10.72
CA LYS A 67 -7.48 0.94 -10.86
C LYS A 67 -6.93 1.18 -12.26
N THR A 68 -7.40 2.25 -12.90
CA THR A 68 -6.87 2.69 -14.18
C THR A 68 -5.43 3.18 -14.03
N ASP A 69 -4.66 3.15 -15.12
CA ASP A 69 -3.30 3.72 -15.14
C ASP A 69 -3.29 5.20 -14.69
N LEU A 70 -4.37 5.93 -14.99
CA LEU A 70 -4.55 7.32 -14.58
C LEU A 70 -4.70 7.44 -13.06
N GLU A 71 -5.50 6.58 -12.43
CA GLU A 71 -5.67 6.57 -10.97
C GLU A 71 -4.37 6.18 -10.26
N LEU A 72 -3.64 5.20 -10.78
CA LEU A 72 -2.33 4.81 -10.27
C LEU A 72 -1.30 5.94 -10.41
N ALA A 73 -1.30 6.64 -11.55
CA ALA A 73 -0.44 7.80 -11.76
C ALA A 73 -0.79 8.94 -10.79
N GLN A 74 -2.07 9.22 -10.56
CA GLN A 74 -2.52 10.24 -9.64
C GLN A 74 -2.13 9.92 -8.19
N GLU A 75 -2.28 8.67 -7.76
CA GLU A 75 -1.88 8.21 -6.44
C GLU A 75 -0.35 8.33 -6.26
N THR A 76 0.41 8.00 -7.30
CA THR A 76 1.88 8.16 -7.32
C THR A 76 2.28 9.62 -7.21
N ILE A 77 1.65 10.53 -7.96
CA ILE A 77 1.92 11.97 -7.91
C ILE A 77 1.60 12.51 -6.52
N ASN A 78 0.49 12.11 -5.91
CA ASN A 78 0.11 12.55 -4.57
C ASN A 78 1.15 12.09 -3.54
N TYR A 79 1.56 10.82 -3.59
CA TYR A 79 2.58 10.28 -2.71
C TYR A 79 3.92 11.01 -2.84
N LEU A 80 4.39 11.22 -4.09
CA LEU A 80 5.62 11.96 -4.36
C LEU A 80 5.51 13.43 -3.90
N GLY A 81 4.33 14.05 -4.06
CA GLY A 81 4.06 15.39 -3.57
C GLY A 81 4.20 15.51 -2.05
N THR A 82 3.66 14.55 -1.30
CA THR A 82 3.81 14.48 0.16
C THR A 82 5.27 14.31 0.56
N GLN A 83 5.97 13.35 -0.05
CA GLN A 83 7.41 13.11 0.20
C GLN A 83 8.27 14.36 -0.06
N LEU A 84 7.99 15.07 -1.17
CA LEU A 84 8.69 16.30 -1.51
C LEU A 84 8.46 17.38 -0.45
N PHE A 85 7.21 17.56 -0.01
CA PHE A 85 6.86 18.54 1.00
C PHE A 85 7.53 18.24 2.36
N GLU A 86 7.52 16.98 2.79
CA GLU A 86 8.19 16.54 4.02
C GLU A 86 9.70 16.81 3.95
N THR A 87 10.34 16.45 2.83
CA THR A 87 11.77 16.69 2.63
C THR A 87 12.11 18.19 2.65
N GLN A 88 11.29 19.03 2.02
CA GLN A 88 11.47 20.48 2.05
C GLN A 88 11.34 21.05 3.46
N THR A 89 10.40 20.53 4.25
CA THR A 89 10.20 20.93 5.65
C THR A 89 11.44 20.60 6.49
N GLN A 90 11.96 19.38 6.37
CA GLN A 90 13.18 18.96 7.08
C GLN A 90 14.41 19.81 6.69
N LEU A 91 14.54 20.15 5.40
CA LEU A 91 15.62 21.00 4.92
C LEU A 91 15.54 22.40 5.54
N PHE A 92 14.34 22.97 5.62
CA PHE A 92 14.13 24.26 6.27
C PHE A 92 14.47 24.20 7.76
N GLU A 93 14.00 23.19 8.49
CA GLU A 93 14.33 22.99 9.90
C GLU A 93 15.85 22.88 10.13
N THR A 94 16.53 22.13 9.27
CA THR A 94 18.00 21.98 9.31
C THR A 94 18.72 23.30 9.08
N GLN A 95 18.23 24.13 8.15
CA GLN A 95 18.79 25.47 7.90
C GLN A 95 18.61 26.37 9.12
N VAL A 96 17.43 26.36 9.74
CA VAL A 96 17.15 27.12 10.96
C VAL A 96 18.09 26.69 12.10
N GLN A 97 18.26 25.38 12.30
CA GLN A 97 19.19 24.86 13.30
C GLN A 97 20.64 25.28 13.03
N SER A 98 21.07 25.26 11.77
CA SER A 98 22.42 25.68 11.38
C SER A 98 22.68 27.16 11.70
N MET A 99 21.70 28.02 11.42
CA MET A 99 21.79 29.45 11.79
C MET A 99 21.88 29.65 13.30
N GLN A 100 21.12 28.87 14.08
CA GLN A 100 21.18 28.93 15.54
C GLN A 100 22.56 28.51 16.06
N ILE A 101 23.11 27.41 15.54
CA ILE A 101 24.45 26.93 15.91
C ILE A 101 25.52 28.01 15.61
N GLU A 102 25.40 28.70 14.48
CA GLU A 102 26.33 29.77 14.13
C GLU A 102 26.24 30.97 15.07
N GLN A 103 25.02 31.37 15.48
CA GLN A 103 24.82 32.41 16.49
C GLN A 103 25.42 32.02 17.83
N ASP A 104 25.18 30.78 18.28
CA ASP A 104 25.69 30.26 19.55
C ASP A 104 27.22 30.21 19.54
N LYS A 105 27.81 29.77 18.43
CA LYS A 105 29.28 29.77 18.23
C LYS A 105 29.86 31.18 18.32
N ASN A 106 29.23 32.16 17.68
CA ASN A 106 29.68 33.55 17.72
C ASN A 106 29.59 34.13 19.14
N SER A 107 28.49 33.85 19.85
CA SER A 107 28.31 34.24 21.25
C SER A 107 29.39 33.64 22.15
N LEU A 108 29.64 32.33 22.03
CA LEU A 108 30.69 31.65 22.79
C LEU A 108 32.08 32.23 22.48
N GLY A 109 32.36 32.55 21.22
CA GLY A 109 33.60 33.19 20.81
C GLY A 109 33.83 34.54 21.50
N SER A 110 32.79 35.37 21.59
CA SER A 110 32.85 36.65 22.32
C SER A 110 33.10 36.44 23.81
N GLN A 111 32.39 35.49 24.45
CA GLN A 111 32.57 35.20 25.87
C GLN A 111 34.00 34.71 26.18
N LEU A 112 34.57 33.87 25.32
CA LEU A 112 35.95 33.41 25.46
C LEU A 112 36.94 34.57 25.36
N PHE A 113 36.73 35.49 24.40
CA PHE A 113 37.56 36.68 24.26
C PHE A 113 37.49 37.58 25.51
N ASP A 114 36.29 37.80 26.05
CA ASP A 114 36.10 38.59 27.25
C ASP A 114 36.82 37.98 28.46
N LEU A 115 36.70 36.65 28.65
CA LEU A 115 37.39 35.94 29.72
C LEU A 115 38.92 36.02 29.58
N GLN A 116 39.45 35.85 28.36
CA GLN A 116 40.88 35.99 28.09
C GLN A 116 41.38 37.40 28.44
N THR A 117 40.61 38.43 28.07
CA THR A 117 40.94 39.82 28.36
C THR A 117 40.95 40.09 29.87
N GLN A 118 39.97 39.57 30.60
CA GLN A 118 39.92 39.70 32.07
C GLN A 118 41.08 39.01 32.76
N LEU A 119 41.48 37.82 32.31
CA LEU A 119 42.60 37.08 32.88
C LEU A 119 43.94 37.80 32.67
N MET A 120 44.16 38.38 31.48
CA MET A 120 45.32 39.24 31.19
C MET A 120 45.34 40.46 32.11
N MET A 121 44.21 41.14 32.30
CA MET A 121 44.13 42.30 33.21
C MET A 121 44.40 41.95 34.67
N LYS A 122 44.12 40.71 35.09
CA LYS A 122 44.39 40.23 36.45
C LYS A 122 45.81 39.68 36.64
N GLY A 123 46.62 39.60 35.57
CA GLY A 123 47.99 39.06 35.62
C GLY A 123 48.06 37.56 35.96
N VAL A 124 46.99 36.82 35.69
CA VAL A 124 46.90 35.36 35.93
C VAL A 124 47.54 34.57 34.78
N ILE A 125 47.66 35.20 33.62
CA ILE A 125 48.36 34.78 32.41
C ILE A 125 49.02 36.00 31.78
#